data_AF-A0A7C5GRH3-F1
#
_entry.id   AF-A0A7C5GRH3-F1
#
_cell.length_a   1.000
_cell.length_b   1.000
_cell.length_c   1.000
_cell.angle_alpha   90.00
_cell.angle_beta   90.00
_cell.angle_gamma   90.00
#
_symmetry.space_group_name_H-M   'P 1'
#
loop_
_entity.id
_entity.type
_entity.pdbx_description
1 polymer ?
#
loop_
_entity_poly.entity_id
_entity_poly.type
_entity_poly.pdbx_seq_one_letter_code
_entity_poly.pdbx_strand_id
1 'polypeptide(L)'
;IYTGNIQFIIQNGFENPWIRDFGGLFVYNLGGELACVDPVYSDDSDVLADNFPRVFSSLYGLTYYDFPVCDEGGNYLTDGHGLLIQTDYYHYVNIDDYTFEWTEEELDSLLKVYFNLERIVTLPVIRIPDTCWGFWHIDVIAKIINDSTILLSYYPDTTAIEYGVLENCARILDTLHTYDGRRFTIYRVPTLYDSTDIGPGYYTYTNSLILNHQVFVPVYNIDYDTMALRIYREAMPGYQIIPILNRVWDYGGGVHCLTRDIPLFRRSFVQSQEDSHPDGIGIDAFPNPFNSRLHIRIDCGSDLTHRVFLVAISNITGETIEKFEAVKDFEWVPESGLSSGVYFIRVNTVLGAASKPVIYLK
;
A
#
# COMPACT_ATOMS: atom_id res chain seq x y z
N ILE A 1 8.33 -16.82 0.78
CA ILE A 1 8.46 -17.97 -0.16
C ILE A 1 8.53 -17.40 -1.57
N TYR A 2 9.39 -17.93 -2.46
CA TYR A 2 9.54 -17.45 -3.84
C TYR A 2 9.06 -18.53 -4.81
N THR A 3 8.05 -18.22 -5.61
CA THR A 3 7.59 -19.07 -6.72
C THR A 3 7.50 -18.22 -7.99
N GLY A 4 8.64 -18.01 -8.66
CA GLY A 4 8.73 -17.14 -9.82
C GLY A 4 8.54 -15.66 -9.48
N ASN A 5 7.60 -14.98 -10.15
CA ASN A 5 7.29 -13.56 -9.95
C ASN A 5 6.36 -13.29 -8.76
N ILE A 6 6.12 -14.29 -7.91
CA ILE A 6 5.24 -14.17 -6.73
C ILE A 6 6.10 -14.27 -5.46
N GLN A 7 5.91 -13.30 -4.57
CA GLN A 7 6.53 -13.22 -3.26
C GLN A 7 5.43 -13.20 -2.19
N PHE A 8 5.67 -13.91 -1.09
CA PHE A 8 4.76 -13.95 0.04
C PHE A 8 5.36 -13.20 1.22
N ILE A 9 4.59 -12.26 1.77
CA ILE A 9 4.80 -11.64 3.09
C ILE A 9 3.88 -12.38 4.06
N ILE A 10 4.43 -12.89 5.15
CA ILE A 10 3.67 -13.71 6.11
C ILE A 10 3.45 -12.87 7.36
N GLN A 11 2.19 -12.52 7.63
CA GLN A 11 1.72 -11.88 8.84
C GLN A 11 0.61 -12.74 9.43
N ASN A 12 0.80 -13.27 10.64
CA ASN A 12 -0.17 -14.16 11.27
C ASN A 12 -1.37 -13.36 11.77
N GLY A 13 -2.58 -13.91 11.60
CA GLY A 13 -3.82 -13.26 12.05
C GLY A 13 -4.35 -12.18 11.10
N PHE A 14 -3.78 -12.06 9.91
CA PHE A 14 -4.21 -11.09 8.90
C PHE A 14 -5.46 -11.59 8.17
N GLU A 15 -6.60 -10.93 8.37
CA GLU A 15 -7.90 -11.37 7.82
C GLU A 15 -8.53 -10.37 6.85
N ASN A 16 -8.03 -9.13 6.80
CA ASN A 16 -8.59 -8.06 5.99
C ASN A 16 -8.04 -8.07 4.54
N PRO A 17 -8.89 -8.27 3.52
CA PRO A 17 -8.42 -8.39 2.13
C PRO A 17 -8.26 -7.03 1.42
N TRP A 18 -8.67 -5.91 2.04
CA TRP A 18 -8.80 -4.59 1.41
C TRP A 18 -7.47 -3.82 1.35
N ILE A 19 -6.42 -4.45 0.82
CA ILE A 19 -5.05 -3.91 0.73
C ILE A 19 -4.96 -2.57 -0.03
N ARG A 20 -5.95 -2.23 -0.84
CA ARG A 20 -6.04 -0.90 -1.46
C ARG A 20 -6.11 0.21 -0.41
N ASP A 21 -6.86 -0.03 0.64
CA ASP A 21 -7.28 0.96 1.63
C ASP A 21 -6.17 1.18 2.66
N PHE A 22 -5.71 0.10 3.30
CA PHE A 22 -4.66 0.16 4.33
C PHE A 22 -3.22 -0.04 3.79
N GLY A 23 -3.02 -0.38 2.52
CA GLY A 23 -1.71 -0.82 2.00
C GLY A 23 -0.63 0.26 1.84
N GLY A 24 -0.90 1.49 2.28
CA GLY A 24 0.01 2.63 2.19
C GLY A 24 -0.03 3.36 0.84
N LEU A 25 0.14 4.67 0.88
CA LEU A 25 0.21 5.54 -0.29
C LEU A 25 1.67 5.76 -0.71
N PHE A 26 2.00 5.63 -1.99
CA PHE A 26 3.39 5.70 -2.45
C PHE A 26 3.69 7.05 -3.12
N VAL A 27 4.80 7.67 -2.73
CA VAL A 27 5.28 8.96 -3.28
C VAL A 27 6.75 8.86 -3.64
N TYR A 28 7.22 9.71 -4.55
CA TYR A 28 8.66 9.93 -4.73
C TYR A 28 9.08 11.16 -3.92
N ASN A 29 10.07 10.99 -3.04
CA ASN A 29 10.62 12.10 -2.26
C ASN A 29 11.46 13.04 -3.15
N LEU A 30 11.93 14.17 -2.60
CA LEU A 30 12.79 15.12 -3.32
C LEU A 30 14.12 14.53 -3.81
N GLY A 31 14.57 13.42 -3.21
CA GLY A 31 15.73 12.64 -3.66
C GLY A 31 15.44 11.69 -4.83
N GLY A 32 14.17 11.58 -5.25
CA GLY A 32 13.72 10.64 -6.30
C GLY A 32 13.56 9.20 -5.80
N GLU A 33 13.56 8.98 -4.48
CA GLU A 33 13.39 7.66 -3.87
C GLU A 33 11.91 7.40 -3.58
N LEU A 34 11.49 6.15 -3.73
CA LEU A 34 10.14 5.75 -3.36
C LEU A 34 10.00 5.74 -1.83
N ALA A 35 8.97 6.41 -1.35
CA ALA A 35 8.56 6.43 0.04
C ALA A 35 7.12 5.94 0.17
N CYS A 36 6.80 5.40 1.34
CA CYS A 36 5.46 5.02 1.74
C CYS A 36 4.94 6.04 2.76
N VAL A 37 3.78 6.62 2.48
CA VAL A 37 2.98 7.41 3.40
C VAL A 37 1.91 6.49 3.97
N ASP A 38 1.75 6.52 5.29
CA ASP A 38 0.89 5.62 6.05
C ASP A 38 -0.21 6.41 6.76
N PRO A 39 -1.40 6.56 6.14
CA PRO A 39 -2.58 7.09 6.81
C PRO A 39 -3.08 6.17 7.91
N VAL A 40 -3.82 6.73 8.86
CA VAL A 40 -4.57 5.93 9.84
C VAL A 40 -5.70 5.18 9.13
N TYR A 41 -5.76 3.87 9.29
CA TYR A 41 -6.86 3.07 8.76
C TYR A 41 -8.14 3.27 9.57
N SER A 42 -9.30 3.34 8.91
CA SER A 42 -10.57 3.70 9.57
C SER A 42 -11.08 2.66 10.57
N ASP A 43 -10.74 1.38 10.37
CA ASP A 43 -11.04 0.30 11.32
C ASP A 43 -9.97 0.24 12.41
N ASP A 44 -10.21 0.95 13.51
CA ASP A 44 -9.32 1.01 14.67
C ASP A 44 -9.10 -0.34 15.37
N SER A 45 -9.94 -1.33 15.07
CA SER A 45 -9.83 -2.69 15.61
C SER A 45 -8.82 -3.55 14.84
N ASP A 46 -8.52 -3.19 13.58
CA ASP A 46 -7.62 -3.93 12.70
C ASP A 46 -6.19 -3.35 12.70
N VAL A 47 -5.55 -3.46 13.87
CA VAL A 47 -4.17 -2.99 14.11
C VAL A 47 -3.15 -3.67 13.18
N LEU A 48 -3.47 -4.85 12.64
CA LEU A 48 -2.57 -5.56 11.72
C LEU A 48 -2.59 -4.94 10.33
N ALA A 49 -3.77 -4.58 9.82
CA ALA A 49 -3.94 -3.86 8.57
C ALA A 49 -3.30 -2.46 8.65
N ASP A 50 -3.61 -1.70 9.70
CA ASP A 50 -3.07 -0.36 9.92
C ASP A 50 -1.53 -0.35 10.02
N ASN A 51 -0.93 -1.36 10.64
CA ASN A 51 0.53 -1.47 10.73
C ASN A 51 1.21 -2.07 9.48
N PHE A 52 0.46 -2.52 8.47
CA PHE A 52 1.02 -3.17 7.29
C PHE A 52 2.00 -2.28 6.52
N PRO A 53 1.73 -0.99 6.23
CA PRO A 53 2.64 -0.15 5.45
C PRO A 53 3.99 0.05 6.13
N ARG A 54 4.02 0.10 7.46
CA ARG A 54 5.25 0.13 8.25
C ARG A 54 6.07 -1.15 8.09
N VAL A 55 5.42 -2.31 8.20
CA VAL A 55 6.07 -3.63 7.98
C VAL A 55 6.60 -3.73 6.55
N PHE A 56 5.78 -3.35 5.58
CA PHE A 56 6.14 -3.35 4.16
C PHE A 56 7.34 -2.45 3.89
N SER A 57 7.31 -1.22 4.39
CA SER A 57 8.39 -0.24 4.23
C SER A 57 9.70 -0.74 4.84
N SER A 58 9.65 -1.33 6.03
CA SER A 58 10.82 -1.92 6.68
C SER A 58 11.40 -3.08 5.87
N LEU A 59 10.54 -3.96 5.32
CA LEU A 59 10.96 -5.11 4.52
C LEU A 59 11.65 -4.70 3.21
N TYR A 60 11.18 -3.62 2.59
CA TYR A 60 11.70 -3.14 1.30
C TYR A 60 12.65 -1.94 1.41
N GLY A 61 13.01 -1.53 2.63
CA GLY A 61 13.92 -0.41 2.87
C GLY A 61 13.41 0.94 2.34
N LEU A 62 12.09 1.13 2.34
CA LEU A 62 11.47 2.38 1.89
C LEU A 62 11.53 3.42 3.00
N THR A 63 11.66 4.69 2.61
CA THR A 63 11.36 5.79 3.55
C THR A 63 9.90 5.71 3.94
N TYR A 64 9.62 5.85 5.23
CA TYR A 64 8.29 5.75 5.80
C TYR A 64 7.88 7.10 6.40
N TYR A 65 6.68 7.56 6.06
CA TYR A 65 6.07 8.76 6.61
C TYR A 65 4.76 8.40 7.28
N ASP A 66 4.65 8.75 8.55
CA ASP A 66 3.44 8.63 9.35
C ASP A 66 2.48 9.77 8.94
N PHE A 67 1.26 9.45 8.52
CA PHE A 67 0.24 10.44 8.15
C PHE A 67 -0.89 10.41 9.20
N PRO A 68 -1.01 11.44 10.04
CA PRO A 68 -1.72 11.35 11.33
C PRO A 68 -3.25 11.48 11.23
N VAL A 69 -3.80 11.34 10.03
CA VAL A 69 -5.24 11.47 9.77
C VAL A 69 -5.73 10.24 9.03
N CYS A 70 -7.01 9.95 9.17
CA CYS A 70 -7.62 8.81 8.52
C CYS A 70 -7.72 9.05 7.02
N ASP A 71 -7.24 8.11 6.23
CA ASP A 71 -7.45 8.10 4.78
C ASP A 71 -7.31 6.67 4.28
N GLU A 72 -7.99 6.37 3.18
CA GLU A 72 -8.00 5.05 2.59
C GLU A 72 -7.63 5.16 1.13
N GLY A 73 -6.71 4.29 0.68
CA GLY A 73 -6.21 4.37 -0.69
C GLY A 73 -7.26 4.14 -1.77
N GLY A 74 -8.44 3.61 -1.46
CA GLY A 74 -9.60 3.56 -2.35
C GLY A 74 -10.26 4.92 -2.58
N ASN A 75 -10.13 5.86 -1.63
CA ASN A 75 -10.60 7.24 -1.76
C ASN A 75 -9.56 8.22 -2.35
N TYR A 76 -8.40 7.71 -2.76
CA TYR A 76 -7.30 8.52 -3.29
C TYR A 76 -7.11 8.31 -4.80
N LEU A 77 -7.45 9.31 -5.62
CA LEU A 77 -7.25 9.27 -7.08
C LEU A 77 -6.45 10.47 -7.58
N THR A 78 -5.20 10.25 -8.01
CA THR A 78 -4.30 11.31 -8.49
C THR A 78 -3.96 11.18 -9.98
N ASP A 79 -3.68 12.31 -10.63
CA ASP A 79 -3.12 12.37 -11.99
C ASP A 79 -1.58 12.27 -12.03
N GLY A 80 -0.92 12.26 -10.86
CA GLY A 80 0.54 12.27 -10.76
C GLY A 80 1.19 13.62 -11.06
N HIS A 81 0.39 14.66 -11.32
CA HIS A 81 0.83 16.02 -11.64
C HIS A 81 0.29 17.07 -10.64
N GLY A 82 -0.07 16.64 -9.44
CA GLY A 82 -0.50 17.51 -8.34
C GLY A 82 -2.02 17.70 -8.23
N LEU A 83 -2.83 16.98 -9.00
CA LEU A 83 -4.27 16.87 -8.76
C LEU A 83 -4.58 15.63 -7.92
N LEU A 84 -5.39 15.83 -6.88
CA LEU A 84 -6.10 14.77 -6.16
C LEU A 84 -7.61 14.93 -6.36
N ILE A 85 -8.27 13.83 -6.69
CA ILE A 85 -9.72 13.67 -6.68
C ILE A 85 -10.04 12.65 -5.59
N GLN A 86 -10.93 13.02 -4.69
CA GLN A 86 -11.43 12.18 -3.61
C GLN A 86 -12.92 12.43 -3.42
N THR A 87 -13.60 11.64 -2.60
CA THR A 87 -14.95 11.99 -2.13
C THR A 87 -14.92 12.76 -0.81
N ASP A 88 -16.06 13.32 -0.41
CA ASP A 88 -16.28 13.94 0.90
C ASP A 88 -16.21 12.92 2.07
N TYR A 89 -15.97 11.63 1.80
CA TYR A 89 -15.66 10.64 2.83
C TYR A 89 -14.42 11.02 3.65
N TYR A 90 -13.38 11.59 3.03
CA TYR A 90 -12.16 11.99 3.71
C TYR A 90 -12.43 13.03 4.82
N HIS A 91 -13.26 14.03 4.54
CA HIS A 91 -13.66 15.03 5.53
C HIS A 91 -14.60 14.42 6.57
N TYR A 92 -15.58 13.61 6.13
CA TYR A 92 -16.53 12.93 7.02
C TYR A 92 -15.84 12.08 8.09
N VAL A 93 -14.91 11.19 7.72
CA VAL A 93 -14.27 10.26 8.67
C VAL A 93 -13.37 10.98 9.68
N ASN A 94 -12.77 12.12 9.30
CA ASN A 94 -11.85 12.86 10.17
C ASN A 94 -12.52 13.92 11.04
N ILE A 95 -13.70 14.43 10.65
CA ILE A 95 -14.40 15.52 11.34
C ILE A 95 -15.61 14.99 12.10
N ASP A 96 -16.44 14.17 11.46
CA ASP A 96 -17.73 13.75 12.01
C ASP A 96 -17.64 12.45 12.82
N ASP A 97 -16.63 11.60 12.56
CA ASP A 97 -16.51 10.26 13.15
C ASP A 97 -15.35 10.11 14.15
N TYR A 98 -14.41 11.07 14.20
CA TYR A 98 -13.25 11.04 15.10
C TYR A 98 -13.28 12.10 16.22
N THR A 99 -12.46 11.89 17.24
CA THR A 99 -12.41 12.73 18.45
C THR A 99 -11.59 14.02 18.33
N PHE A 100 -11.04 14.34 17.15
CA PHE A 100 -10.21 15.52 16.90
C PHE A 100 -11.00 16.58 16.11
N GLU A 101 -10.90 17.85 16.51
CA GLU A 101 -11.55 18.97 15.83
C GLU A 101 -10.71 19.45 14.62
N TRP A 102 -10.53 18.60 13.61
CA TRP A 102 -9.92 19.01 12.35
C TRP A 102 -10.87 19.92 11.55
N THR A 103 -10.32 20.92 10.86
CA THR A 103 -11.03 21.68 9.82
C THR A 103 -10.77 21.10 8.43
N GLU A 104 -11.68 21.31 7.48
CA GLU A 104 -11.47 20.91 6.08
C GLU A 104 -10.18 21.53 5.52
N GLU A 105 -9.89 22.79 5.86
CA GLU A 105 -8.67 23.48 5.41
C GLU A 105 -7.38 22.87 5.97
N GLU A 106 -7.39 22.40 7.22
CA GLU A 106 -6.24 21.73 7.84
C GLU A 106 -5.99 20.36 7.19
N LEU A 107 -7.05 19.59 6.97
CA LEU A 107 -6.98 18.28 6.31
C LEU A 107 -6.47 18.42 4.87
N ASP A 108 -7.02 19.35 4.10
CA ASP A 108 -6.56 19.66 2.74
C ASP A 108 -5.11 20.13 2.72
N SER A 109 -4.68 20.88 3.73
CA SER A 109 -3.29 21.35 3.86
C SER A 109 -2.33 20.20 4.14
N LEU A 110 -2.72 19.22 4.96
CA LEU A 110 -1.94 18.02 5.22
C LEU A 110 -1.75 17.20 3.93
N LEU A 111 -2.82 16.97 3.17
CA LEU A 111 -2.75 16.29 1.88
C LEU A 111 -1.78 17.00 0.92
N LYS A 112 -1.86 18.33 0.81
CA LYS A 112 -0.95 19.12 -0.05
C LYS A 112 0.52 18.97 0.36
N VAL A 113 0.81 18.97 1.65
CA VAL A 113 2.19 18.86 2.17
C VAL A 113 2.76 17.46 1.95
N TYR A 114 2.01 16.40 2.28
CA TYR A 114 2.51 15.03 2.20
C TYR A 114 2.61 14.51 0.76
N PHE A 115 1.67 14.91 -0.11
CA PHE A 115 1.56 14.39 -1.47
C PHE A 115 1.97 15.39 -2.56
N ASN A 116 2.49 16.57 -2.17
CA ASN A 116 2.88 17.64 -3.09
C ASN A 116 1.77 18.00 -4.09
N LEU A 117 0.56 18.21 -3.57
CA LEU A 117 -0.62 18.52 -4.37
C LEU A 117 -0.77 20.03 -4.57
N GLU A 118 -1.18 20.41 -5.78
CA GLU A 118 -1.56 21.78 -6.12
C GLU A 118 -3.07 21.98 -5.99
N ARG A 119 -3.84 20.95 -6.35
CA ARG A 119 -5.31 21.00 -6.39
C ARG A 119 -5.91 19.74 -5.78
N ILE A 120 -6.92 19.95 -4.95
CA ILE A 120 -7.78 18.90 -4.40
C ILE A 120 -9.19 19.15 -4.91
N VAL A 121 -9.87 18.10 -5.36
CA VAL A 121 -11.25 18.12 -5.81
C VAL A 121 -12.04 17.07 -5.05
N THR A 122 -13.05 17.51 -4.32
CA THR A 122 -13.91 16.64 -3.53
C THR A 122 -15.23 16.41 -4.27
N LEU A 123 -15.56 15.15 -4.52
CA LEU A 123 -16.83 14.73 -5.11
C LEU A 123 -17.81 14.29 -4.01
N PRO A 124 -19.12 14.43 -4.21
CA PRO A 124 -20.09 13.89 -3.27
C PRO A 124 -20.10 12.35 -3.30
N VAL A 125 -20.17 11.71 -2.12
CA VAL A 125 -20.49 10.29 -2.00
C VAL A 125 -21.93 9.99 -2.43
N ILE A 126 -22.17 8.73 -2.80
CA ILE A 126 -23.53 8.19 -2.93
C ILE A 126 -23.86 7.47 -1.62
N ARG A 127 -24.83 7.97 -0.86
CA ARG A 127 -25.32 7.33 0.37
C ARG A 127 -26.63 6.62 0.06
N ILE A 128 -26.72 5.33 0.35
CA ILE A 128 -27.98 4.60 0.21
C ILE A 128 -28.81 4.83 1.49
N PRO A 129 -30.01 5.44 1.37
CA PRO A 129 -30.84 5.74 2.54
C PRO A 129 -31.10 4.51 3.41
N ASP A 130 -31.11 4.71 4.72
CA ASP A 130 -31.41 3.69 5.73
C ASP A 130 -30.47 2.47 5.76
N THR A 131 -29.26 2.59 5.19
CA THR A 131 -28.23 1.55 5.25
C THR A 131 -26.85 2.14 5.57
N CYS A 132 -25.90 1.29 5.99
CA CYS A 132 -24.48 1.66 6.06
C CYS A 132 -23.77 1.59 4.69
N TRP A 133 -24.49 1.15 3.65
CA TRP A 133 -23.93 0.98 2.32
C TRP A 133 -23.89 2.33 1.58
N GLY A 134 -22.77 2.59 0.90
CA GLY A 134 -22.64 3.71 -0.03
C GLY A 134 -21.47 3.56 -0.99
N PHE A 135 -21.40 4.42 -2.01
CA PHE A 135 -20.18 4.63 -2.79
C PHE A 135 -19.35 5.68 -2.07
N TRP A 136 -18.69 5.23 -1.00
CA TRP A 136 -17.86 6.09 -0.17
C TRP A 136 -16.55 6.46 -0.85
N HIS A 137 -15.96 5.53 -1.60
CA HIS A 137 -14.66 5.72 -2.22
C HIS A 137 -14.74 6.28 -3.64
N ILE A 138 -13.73 7.06 -4.02
CA ILE A 138 -13.62 7.58 -5.38
C ILE A 138 -13.47 6.46 -6.40
N ASP A 139 -12.82 5.34 -6.07
CA ASP A 139 -12.53 4.25 -7.01
C ASP A 139 -13.76 3.47 -7.50
N VAL A 140 -14.89 3.58 -6.80
CA VAL A 140 -16.19 3.05 -7.25
C VAL A 140 -17.01 4.06 -8.06
N ILE A 141 -16.57 5.33 -8.09
CA ILE A 141 -17.18 6.45 -8.83
C ILE A 141 -16.41 6.76 -10.12
N ALA A 142 -15.08 6.89 -10.04
CA ALA A 142 -14.25 7.36 -11.13
C ALA A 142 -12.86 6.70 -11.14
N LYS A 143 -12.19 6.76 -12.29
CA LYS A 143 -10.80 6.32 -12.46
C LYS A 143 -10.08 7.16 -13.50
N ILE A 144 -8.94 7.77 -13.15
CA ILE A 144 -8.00 8.33 -14.11
C ILE A 144 -7.30 7.16 -14.80
N ILE A 145 -7.40 7.09 -16.12
CA ILE A 145 -6.87 5.98 -16.92
C ILE A 145 -5.64 6.37 -17.77
N ASN A 146 -5.38 7.67 -17.89
CA ASN A 146 -4.17 8.29 -18.41
C ASN A 146 -4.19 9.80 -18.08
N ASP A 147 -3.13 10.51 -18.45
CA ASP A 147 -2.91 11.95 -18.16
C ASP A 147 -4.02 12.90 -18.64
N SER A 148 -4.98 12.42 -19.43
CA SER A 148 -6.03 13.25 -20.02
C SER A 148 -7.42 12.61 -20.05
N THR A 149 -7.60 11.43 -19.45
CA THR A 149 -8.85 10.68 -19.56
C THR A 149 -9.30 10.12 -18.22
N ILE A 150 -10.59 10.31 -17.92
CA ILE A 150 -11.28 9.78 -16.74
C ILE A 150 -12.39 8.83 -17.20
N LEU A 151 -12.47 7.65 -16.59
CA LEU A 151 -13.68 6.84 -16.57
C LEU A 151 -14.55 7.29 -15.40
N LEU A 152 -15.84 7.47 -15.64
CA LEU A 152 -16.81 7.92 -14.65
C LEU A 152 -18.06 7.04 -14.71
N SER A 153 -18.47 6.53 -13.56
CA SER A 153 -19.70 5.76 -13.43
C SER A 153 -20.94 6.56 -13.87
N TYR A 154 -21.93 5.89 -14.44
CA TYR A 154 -23.28 6.43 -14.64
C TYR A 154 -24.32 5.40 -14.21
N TYR A 155 -25.44 5.88 -13.68
CA TYR A 155 -26.55 5.02 -13.30
C TYR A 155 -27.58 4.95 -14.45
N PRO A 156 -28.00 3.77 -14.93
CA PRO A 156 -28.97 3.68 -16.02
C PRO A 156 -30.38 4.19 -15.68
N ASP A 157 -30.83 4.02 -14.44
CA ASP A 157 -32.14 4.51 -14.00
C ASP A 157 -32.07 5.99 -13.61
N THR A 158 -32.65 6.84 -14.44
CA THR A 158 -32.64 8.30 -14.25
C THR A 158 -33.47 8.79 -13.05
N THR A 159 -34.27 7.92 -12.44
CA THR A 159 -35.10 8.24 -11.27
C THR A 159 -34.41 7.92 -9.94
N ALA A 160 -33.31 7.17 -9.99
CA ALA A 160 -32.55 6.76 -8.82
C ALA A 160 -31.67 7.90 -8.27
N ILE A 161 -31.35 7.87 -6.97
CA ILE A 161 -30.54 8.92 -6.32
C ILE A 161 -29.12 8.94 -6.89
N GLU A 162 -28.58 7.77 -7.22
CA GLU A 162 -27.28 7.53 -7.82
C GLU A 162 -27.11 8.29 -9.12
N TYR A 163 -28.16 8.34 -9.95
CA TYR A 163 -28.14 9.09 -11.21
C TYR A 163 -27.85 10.58 -10.97
N GLY A 164 -28.59 11.20 -10.05
CA GLY A 164 -28.42 12.63 -9.74
C GLY A 164 -27.03 12.95 -9.21
N VAL A 165 -26.48 12.10 -8.34
CA VAL A 165 -25.14 12.26 -7.77
C VAL A 165 -24.06 12.07 -8.83
N LEU A 166 -24.14 11.02 -9.66
CA LEU A 166 -23.15 10.75 -10.71
C LEU A 166 -23.15 11.81 -11.81
N GLU A 167 -24.32 12.39 -12.15
CA GLU A 167 -24.38 13.54 -13.05
C GLU A 167 -23.81 14.82 -12.41
N ASN A 168 -23.89 14.97 -11.07
CA ASN A 168 -23.18 16.04 -10.37
C ASN A 168 -21.66 15.85 -10.45
N CYS A 169 -21.16 14.65 -10.17
CA CYS A 169 -19.76 14.29 -10.34
C CYS A 169 -19.29 14.58 -11.77
N ALA A 170 -20.08 14.21 -12.79
CA ALA A 170 -19.76 14.48 -14.20
C ALA A 170 -19.59 15.98 -14.48
N ARG A 171 -20.51 16.81 -13.97
CA ARG A 171 -20.42 18.27 -14.11
C ARG A 171 -19.20 18.86 -13.43
N ILE A 172 -18.83 18.36 -12.24
CA ILE A 172 -17.61 18.82 -11.54
C ILE A 172 -16.37 18.43 -12.34
N LEU A 173 -16.28 17.17 -12.76
CA LEU A 173 -15.13 16.65 -13.51
C LEU A 173 -14.96 17.33 -14.88
N ASP A 174 -16.04 17.72 -15.56
CA ASP A 174 -15.98 18.46 -16.85
C ASP A 174 -15.34 19.86 -16.73
N THR A 175 -15.25 20.41 -15.50
CA THR A 175 -14.56 21.69 -15.26
C THR A 175 -13.06 21.51 -15.06
N LEU A 176 -12.58 20.29 -14.85
CA LEU A 176 -11.19 20.03 -14.55
C LEU A 176 -10.33 20.10 -15.80
N HIS A 177 -9.09 20.54 -15.58
CA HIS A 177 -8.08 20.61 -16.61
C HIS A 177 -6.89 19.74 -16.19
N THR A 178 -6.29 19.08 -17.17
CA THR A 178 -5.02 18.37 -17.07
C THR A 178 -3.89 19.36 -16.73
N TYR A 179 -2.73 18.83 -16.32
CA TYR A 179 -1.56 19.64 -15.99
C TYR A 179 -1.08 20.55 -17.15
N ASP A 180 -1.38 20.18 -18.40
CA ASP A 180 -1.05 20.98 -19.59
C ASP A 180 -2.20 21.89 -20.05
N GLY A 181 -3.25 22.03 -19.24
CA GLY A 181 -4.34 23.00 -19.44
C GLY A 181 -5.44 22.56 -20.41
N ARG A 182 -5.49 21.29 -20.83
CA ARG A 182 -6.60 20.73 -21.62
C ARG A 182 -7.71 20.25 -20.69
N ARG A 183 -8.94 20.13 -21.18
CA ARG A 183 -10.00 19.45 -20.42
C ARG A 183 -9.76 17.94 -20.40
N PHE A 184 -10.14 17.29 -19.31
CA PHE A 184 -10.21 15.83 -19.28
C PHE A 184 -11.26 15.31 -20.27
N THR A 185 -10.93 14.22 -20.97
CA THR A 185 -11.91 13.43 -21.71
C THR A 185 -12.61 12.48 -20.74
N ILE A 186 -13.94 12.51 -20.69
CA ILE A 186 -14.71 11.66 -19.78
C ILE A 186 -15.41 10.56 -20.56
N TYR A 187 -15.06 9.31 -20.27
CA TYR A 187 -15.80 8.13 -20.71
C TYR A 187 -16.75 7.68 -19.61
N ARG A 188 -18.04 7.50 -19.95
CA ARG A 188 -19.05 7.05 -18.99
C ARG A 188 -19.17 5.53 -19.01
N VAL A 189 -19.14 4.87 -17.86
CA VAL A 189 -19.28 3.41 -17.72
C VAL A 189 -20.47 3.09 -16.79
N PRO A 190 -21.32 2.09 -17.07
CA PRO A 190 -22.48 1.81 -16.22
C PRO A 190 -22.05 1.47 -14.79
N THR A 191 -22.91 1.72 -13.82
CA THR A 191 -22.86 1.12 -12.49
C THR A 191 -24.27 0.75 -12.06
N LEU A 192 -24.41 -0.28 -11.23
CA LEU A 192 -25.69 -0.73 -10.69
C LEU A 192 -25.56 -0.97 -9.19
N TYR A 193 -26.68 -0.80 -8.49
CA TYR A 193 -26.85 -1.20 -7.10
C TYR A 193 -28.05 -2.14 -7.00
N ASP A 194 -27.90 -3.22 -6.24
CA ASP A 194 -28.97 -4.18 -5.92
C ASP A 194 -29.82 -4.59 -7.14
N SER A 195 -29.15 -5.14 -8.16
CA SER A 195 -29.85 -5.60 -9.36
C SER A 195 -30.58 -6.90 -9.07
N THR A 196 -31.85 -6.98 -9.50
CA THR A 196 -32.73 -8.14 -9.32
C THR A 196 -32.17 -9.44 -9.90
N ASP A 197 -31.23 -9.34 -10.84
CA ASP A 197 -30.69 -10.47 -11.59
C ASP A 197 -29.51 -11.16 -10.89
N ILE A 198 -28.87 -10.50 -9.92
CA ILE A 198 -27.57 -10.93 -9.36
C ILE A 198 -27.56 -10.91 -7.82
N GLY A 199 -28.32 -10.00 -7.18
CA GLY A 199 -28.40 -9.86 -5.72
C GLY A 199 -27.91 -8.52 -5.18
N PRO A 200 -27.83 -8.37 -3.84
CA PRO A 200 -27.53 -7.10 -3.18
C PRO A 200 -26.05 -6.76 -3.24
N GLY A 201 -25.69 -5.66 -3.90
CA GLY A 201 -24.32 -5.13 -3.85
C GLY A 201 -23.99 -4.17 -5.00
N TYR A 202 -22.71 -3.79 -5.07
CA TYR A 202 -22.22 -2.78 -6.01
C TYR A 202 -21.58 -3.39 -7.25
N TYR A 203 -22.15 -3.07 -8.40
CA TYR A 203 -21.66 -3.49 -9.71
C TYR A 203 -21.00 -2.32 -10.42
N THR A 204 -19.80 -1.95 -9.97
CA THR A 204 -19.02 -0.86 -10.54
C THR A 204 -17.83 -1.34 -11.36
N TYR A 205 -17.76 -0.89 -12.61
CA TYR A 205 -16.64 -1.22 -13.49
C TYR A 205 -15.45 -0.29 -13.30
N THR A 206 -15.56 0.84 -12.58
CA THR A 206 -14.42 1.74 -12.31
C THR A 206 -13.43 1.14 -11.30
N ASN A 207 -13.87 0.16 -10.50
CA ASN A 207 -13.04 -0.56 -9.53
C ASN A 207 -12.11 -1.58 -10.21
N SER A 208 -11.42 -1.13 -11.25
CA SER A 208 -10.45 -1.87 -12.06
C SER A 208 -9.01 -1.60 -11.61
N LEU A 209 -8.10 -2.52 -11.94
CA LEU A 209 -6.66 -2.36 -11.73
C LEU A 209 -5.97 -2.09 -13.07
N ILE A 210 -5.19 -1.02 -13.14
CA ILE A 210 -4.23 -0.80 -14.23
C ILE A 210 -2.87 -1.30 -13.73
N LEU A 211 -2.30 -2.29 -14.41
CA LEU A 211 -0.98 -2.83 -14.10
C LEU A 211 -0.13 -2.84 -15.36
N ASN A 212 0.75 -1.84 -15.48
CA ASN A 212 1.55 -1.63 -16.69
C ASN A 212 0.67 -1.52 -17.94
N HIS A 213 0.76 -2.49 -18.86
CA HIS A 213 -0.02 -2.51 -20.12
C HIS A 213 -1.32 -3.33 -20.02
N GLN A 214 -1.65 -3.85 -18.84
CA GLN A 214 -2.82 -4.70 -18.60
C GLN A 214 -3.83 -3.96 -17.74
N VAL A 215 -5.12 -4.16 -18.01
CA VAL A 215 -6.22 -3.57 -17.23
C VAL A 215 -7.17 -4.69 -16.83
N PHE A 216 -7.26 -4.94 -15.53
CA PHE A 216 -8.14 -5.96 -14.95
C PHE A 216 -9.46 -5.30 -14.58
N VAL A 217 -10.50 -5.58 -15.37
CA VAL A 217 -11.83 -4.96 -15.23
C VAL A 217 -12.75 -5.95 -14.52
N PRO A 218 -13.39 -5.58 -13.40
CA PRO A 218 -14.39 -6.45 -12.77
C PRO A 218 -15.57 -6.66 -13.72
N VAL A 219 -16.06 -7.89 -13.81
CA VAL A 219 -17.29 -8.27 -14.52
C VAL A 219 -18.18 -9.11 -13.61
N TYR A 220 -19.48 -9.17 -13.91
CA TYR A 220 -20.51 -9.66 -12.99
C TYR A 220 -21.44 -10.72 -13.59
N ASN A 221 -21.16 -11.20 -14.79
CA ASN A 221 -22.01 -12.09 -15.60
C ASN A 221 -23.37 -11.47 -15.94
N ILE A 222 -23.37 -10.21 -16.40
CA ILE A 222 -24.56 -9.48 -16.84
C ILE A 222 -24.36 -8.77 -18.17
N ASP A 223 -25.46 -8.35 -18.78
CA ASP A 223 -25.47 -7.69 -20.09
C ASP A 223 -24.59 -6.42 -20.13
N TYR A 224 -24.48 -5.72 -18.99
CA TYR A 224 -23.64 -4.53 -18.86
C TYR A 224 -22.13 -4.82 -18.98
N ASP A 225 -21.68 -6.06 -18.75
CA ASP A 225 -20.26 -6.44 -18.86
C ASP A 225 -19.73 -6.20 -20.27
N THR A 226 -20.53 -6.57 -21.28
CA THR A 226 -20.14 -6.41 -22.68
C THR A 226 -19.97 -4.94 -23.05
N MET A 227 -20.85 -4.08 -22.53
CA MET A 227 -20.78 -2.64 -22.74
C MET A 227 -19.58 -2.03 -22.03
N ALA A 228 -19.36 -2.35 -20.76
CA ALA A 228 -18.23 -1.85 -19.98
C ALA A 228 -16.88 -2.23 -20.63
N LEU A 229 -16.71 -3.49 -21.02
CA LEU A 229 -15.49 -3.95 -21.69
C LEU A 229 -15.26 -3.27 -23.04
N ARG A 230 -16.33 -2.91 -23.78
CA ARG A 230 -16.20 -2.12 -25.01
C ARG A 230 -15.67 -0.72 -24.71
N ILE A 231 -16.25 -0.04 -23.72
CA ILE A 231 -15.86 1.32 -23.30
C ILE A 231 -14.39 1.35 -22.87
N TYR A 232 -13.94 0.38 -22.08
CA TYR A 232 -12.53 0.24 -21.70
C TYR A 232 -11.59 0.10 -22.91
N ARG A 233 -11.96 -0.72 -23.90
CA ARG A 233 -11.15 -0.90 -25.13
C ARG A 233 -11.10 0.36 -25.99
N GLU A 234 -12.19 1.12 -26.03
CA GLU A 234 -12.25 2.41 -26.74
C GLU A 234 -11.42 3.48 -26.02
N ALA A 235 -11.53 3.56 -24.69
CA ALA A 235 -10.87 4.57 -23.88
C ALA A 235 -9.36 4.31 -23.66
N MET A 236 -8.92 3.05 -23.74
CA MET A 236 -7.53 2.64 -23.47
C MET A 236 -6.92 1.87 -24.66
N PRO A 237 -6.79 2.50 -25.84
CA PRO A 237 -6.23 1.83 -27.01
C PRO A 237 -4.78 1.38 -26.72
N GLY A 238 -4.46 0.14 -27.10
CA GLY A 238 -3.14 -0.47 -26.88
C GLY A 238 -2.97 -1.21 -25.56
N TYR A 239 -3.89 -1.06 -24.60
CA TYR A 239 -3.91 -1.85 -23.38
C TYR A 239 -4.59 -3.21 -23.59
N GLN A 240 -4.14 -4.21 -22.82
CA GLN A 240 -4.80 -5.51 -22.74
C GLN A 240 -5.92 -5.44 -21.69
N ILE A 241 -7.17 -5.38 -22.14
CA ILE A 241 -8.35 -5.40 -21.25
C ILE A 241 -8.69 -6.83 -20.88
N ILE A 242 -8.57 -7.17 -19.59
CA ILE A 242 -8.73 -8.51 -19.03
C ILE A 242 -9.96 -8.51 -18.09
N PRO A 243 -11.06 -9.19 -18.43
CA PRO A 243 -12.20 -9.32 -17.54
C PRO A 243 -11.87 -10.25 -16.36
N ILE A 244 -12.22 -9.84 -15.15
CA ILE A 244 -12.13 -10.65 -13.94
C ILE A 244 -13.52 -10.77 -13.33
N LEU A 245 -14.04 -11.99 -13.23
CA LEU A 245 -15.31 -12.21 -12.56
C LEU A 245 -15.19 -11.80 -11.09
N ASN A 246 -15.79 -10.67 -10.74
CA ASN A 246 -15.77 -10.19 -9.37
C ASN A 246 -16.72 -11.07 -8.55
N ARG A 247 -16.18 -11.71 -7.51
CA ARG A 247 -16.94 -12.54 -6.56
C ARG A 247 -16.96 -11.96 -5.16
N VAL A 248 -16.32 -10.80 -4.95
CA VAL A 248 -16.25 -10.15 -3.64
C VAL A 248 -17.19 -8.94 -3.52
N TRP A 249 -18.03 -8.72 -4.52
CA TRP A 249 -19.00 -7.62 -4.55
C TRP A 249 -20.03 -7.73 -3.42
N ASP A 250 -20.40 -8.95 -3.02
CA ASP A 250 -21.24 -9.22 -1.84
C ASP A 250 -20.61 -8.70 -0.53
N TYR A 251 -19.29 -8.52 -0.51
CA TYR A 251 -18.52 -7.99 0.62
C TYR A 251 -18.18 -6.50 0.47
N GLY A 252 -18.72 -5.82 -0.55
CA GLY A 252 -18.58 -4.37 -0.73
C GLY A 252 -17.38 -3.91 -1.56
N GLY A 253 -16.65 -4.82 -2.23
CA GLY A 253 -15.43 -4.44 -2.96
C GLY A 253 -15.31 -5.02 -4.38
N GLY A 254 -14.22 -4.67 -5.05
CA GLY A 254 -13.87 -5.18 -6.37
C GLY A 254 -12.37 -5.43 -6.56
N VAL A 255 -11.96 -5.49 -7.82
CA VAL A 255 -10.57 -5.83 -8.18
C VAL A 255 -9.59 -4.79 -7.64
N HIS A 256 -9.96 -3.51 -7.69
CA HIS A 256 -9.10 -2.43 -7.21
C HIS A 256 -8.95 -2.48 -5.68
N CYS A 257 -10.03 -2.74 -4.93
CA CYS A 257 -10.01 -2.83 -3.47
C CYS A 257 -9.07 -3.94 -2.96
N LEU A 258 -8.98 -5.05 -3.70
CA LEU A 258 -8.13 -6.20 -3.36
C LEU A 258 -6.67 -6.07 -3.79
N THR A 259 -6.28 -4.93 -4.37
CA THR A 259 -4.95 -4.78 -4.96
C THR A 259 -4.33 -3.44 -4.61
N ARG A 260 -3.02 -3.44 -4.39
CA ARG A 260 -2.21 -2.24 -4.23
C ARG A 260 -1.06 -2.29 -5.22
N ASP A 261 -1.04 -1.34 -6.15
CA ASP A 261 0.07 -1.16 -7.05
C ASP A 261 1.22 -0.46 -6.32
N ILE A 262 2.44 -0.85 -6.67
CA ILE A 262 3.66 -0.24 -6.16
C ILE A 262 4.35 0.38 -7.38
N PRO A 263 4.55 1.71 -7.42
CA PRO A 263 5.24 2.37 -8.51
C PRO A 263 6.61 1.76 -8.76
N LEU A 264 7.11 1.85 -10.00
CA LEU A 264 8.42 1.30 -10.32
C LEU A 264 9.49 2.02 -9.50
N PHE A 265 10.05 1.32 -8.53
CA PHE A 265 11.24 1.75 -7.82
C PHE A 265 12.40 0.85 -8.22
N ARG A 266 13.61 1.40 -8.25
CA ARG A 266 14.75 0.52 -8.08
C ARG A 266 14.61 -0.06 -6.70
N ARG A 267 14.36 -1.36 -6.63
CA ARG A 267 14.75 -2.12 -5.45
C ARG A 267 16.24 -1.84 -5.28
N SER A 268 16.59 -0.88 -4.44
CA SER A 268 17.52 -1.18 -3.37
C SER A 268 16.83 -2.33 -2.65
N PHE A 269 17.07 -3.56 -3.14
CA PHE A 269 17.29 -4.59 -2.16
C PHE A 269 18.25 -3.91 -1.19
N VAL A 270 17.93 -3.90 0.09
CA VAL A 270 19.01 -4.17 1.02
C VAL A 270 19.47 -5.58 0.63
N GLN A 271 20.20 -5.70 -0.49
CA GLN A 271 21.53 -6.24 -0.44
C GLN A 271 22.02 -5.48 0.77
N SER A 272 22.14 -6.19 1.91
CA SER A 272 23.30 -5.98 2.75
C SER A 272 24.35 -5.57 1.76
N GLN A 273 24.76 -4.28 1.78
CA GLN A 273 25.84 -3.88 0.90
C GLN A 273 26.79 -5.07 1.03
N GLU A 274 27.21 -5.66 -0.08
CA GLU A 274 28.58 -6.12 -0.04
C GLU A 274 29.35 -4.83 0.19
N ASP A 275 29.34 -4.37 1.45
CA ASP A 275 30.47 -3.84 2.13
C ASP A 275 31.49 -4.97 1.96
N SER A 276 32.06 -5.04 0.77
CA SER A 276 33.48 -4.92 0.68
C SER A 276 33.81 -3.67 1.48
N HIS A 277 33.84 -3.81 2.81
CA HIS A 277 34.78 -3.11 3.64
C HIS A 277 36.11 -3.58 3.07
N PRO A 278 36.79 -2.77 2.23
CA PRO A 278 37.95 -3.26 1.51
C PRO A 278 39.04 -3.71 2.50
N ASP A 279 38.92 -3.30 3.77
CA ASP A 279 39.84 -3.60 4.86
C ASP A 279 39.17 -3.87 6.24
N GLY A 280 37.88 -4.26 6.32
CA GLY A 280 37.13 -4.32 7.61
C GLY A 280 36.22 -5.53 7.86
N ILE A 281 35.63 -5.60 9.06
CA ILE A 281 34.65 -6.62 9.48
C ILE A 281 33.31 -5.97 9.89
N GLY A 282 32.19 -6.57 9.48
CA GLY A 282 30.82 -6.16 9.75
C GLY A 282 29.96 -7.31 10.28
N ILE A 283 28.80 -6.98 10.87
CA ILE A 283 27.84 -7.97 11.39
C ILE A 283 26.43 -7.52 11.00
N ASP A 284 25.72 -8.40 10.31
CA ASP A 284 24.29 -8.34 10.08
C ASP A 284 23.58 -9.40 10.91
N ALA A 285 22.39 -9.07 11.41
CA ALA A 285 21.60 -9.99 12.20
C ALA A 285 20.11 -9.78 11.92
N PHE A 286 19.44 -10.89 11.65
CA PHE A 286 18.05 -10.93 11.20
C PHE A 286 17.26 -11.80 12.18
N PRO A 287 16.34 -11.23 12.97
CA PRO A 287 15.49 -12.03 13.85
C PRO A 287 14.60 -12.95 13.01
N ASN A 288 14.50 -14.21 13.41
CA ASN A 288 13.54 -15.16 12.88
C ASN A 288 12.25 -15.03 13.73
N PRO A 289 11.17 -14.46 13.15
CA PRO A 289 9.96 -14.15 13.91
C PRO A 289 9.16 -15.39 14.33
N PHE A 290 9.58 -16.60 13.95
CA PHE A 290 8.82 -17.84 14.18
C PHE A 290 9.38 -18.74 15.27
N ASN A 291 10.64 -18.57 15.67
CA ASN A 291 11.31 -19.53 16.55
C ASN A 291 12.37 -18.91 17.47
N SER A 292 12.33 -17.59 17.64
CA SER A 292 13.22 -16.86 18.55
C SER A 292 14.70 -17.10 18.23
N ARG A 293 15.02 -17.38 16.96
CA ARG A 293 16.41 -17.47 16.48
C ARG A 293 16.83 -16.18 15.83
N LEU A 294 18.13 -15.97 15.74
CA LEU A 294 18.71 -14.88 14.97
C LEU A 294 19.60 -15.47 13.90
N HIS A 295 19.30 -15.19 12.63
CA HIS A 295 20.24 -15.47 11.55
C HIS A 295 21.30 -14.36 11.56
N ILE A 296 22.56 -14.73 11.76
CA ILE A 296 23.68 -13.79 11.86
C ILE A 296 24.61 -14.02 10.67
N ARG A 297 24.99 -12.93 10.01
CA ARG A 297 25.98 -12.89 8.96
C ARG A 297 27.15 -12.01 9.39
N ILE A 298 28.36 -12.51 9.18
CA ILE A 298 29.60 -11.77 9.40
C ILE A 298 30.15 -11.38 8.04
N ASP A 299 30.24 -10.09 7.76
CA ASP A 299 30.85 -9.61 6.51
C ASP A 299 32.31 -9.27 6.73
N CYS A 300 33.17 -9.74 5.83
CA CYS A 300 34.61 -9.61 5.94
C CYS A 300 35.24 -9.68 4.55
N GLY A 301 36.44 -9.11 4.41
CA GLY A 301 37.22 -9.16 3.18
C GLY A 301 37.44 -10.59 2.66
N SER A 302 37.72 -10.70 1.35
CA SER A 302 37.85 -11.97 0.61
C SER A 302 38.82 -13.00 1.22
N ASP A 303 39.83 -12.55 1.97
CA ASP A 303 40.82 -13.42 2.63
C ASP A 303 40.31 -14.14 3.90
N LEU A 304 39.18 -13.71 4.46
CA LEU A 304 38.59 -14.29 5.67
C LEU A 304 37.29 -15.07 5.42
N THR A 305 36.80 -15.08 4.17
CA THR A 305 35.46 -15.62 3.81
C THR A 305 35.30 -17.11 4.13
N HIS A 306 36.39 -17.86 4.26
CA HIS A 306 36.39 -19.30 4.59
C HIS A 306 36.84 -19.61 6.04
N ARG A 307 36.93 -18.60 6.93
CA ARG A 307 37.38 -18.80 8.31
C ARG A 307 36.22 -18.98 9.29
N VAL A 308 36.58 -19.53 10.44
CA VAL A 308 35.75 -19.58 11.65
C VAL A 308 36.05 -18.34 12.48
N PHE A 309 35.01 -17.69 12.98
CA PHE A 309 35.06 -16.46 13.78
C PHE A 309 34.73 -16.76 15.24
N LEU A 310 35.41 -16.09 16.16
CA LEU A 310 35.04 -16.08 17.56
C LEU A 310 33.96 -15.00 17.79
N VAL A 311 32.75 -15.43 18.11
CA VAL A 311 31.58 -14.58 18.34
C VAL A 311 31.32 -14.50 19.84
N ALA A 312 31.00 -13.31 20.33
CA ALA A 312 30.57 -13.07 21.72
C ALA A 312 29.23 -12.34 21.74
N ILE A 313 28.29 -12.84 22.54
CA ILE A 313 27.00 -12.18 22.80
C ILE A 313 27.06 -11.52 24.17
N SER A 314 26.69 -10.26 24.27
CA SER A 314 26.64 -9.51 25.55
C SER A 314 25.29 -8.84 25.76
N ASN A 315 24.87 -8.65 27.02
CA ASN A 315 23.66 -7.90 27.35
C ASN A 315 23.92 -6.36 27.34
N ILE A 316 22.89 -5.57 27.65
CA ILE A 316 22.98 -4.09 27.69
C ILE A 316 23.95 -3.54 28.75
N THR A 317 24.30 -4.30 29.79
CA THR A 317 25.29 -3.88 30.78
C THR A 317 26.72 -4.22 30.36
N GLY A 318 26.88 -4.88 29.22
CA GLY A 318 28.17 -5.27 28.64
C GLY A 318 28.70 -6.61 29.13
N GLU A 319 27.95 -7.32 29.98
CA GLU A 319 28.29 -8.67 30.44
C GLU A 319 28.15 -9.67 29.28
N THR A 320 29.19 -10.49 29.07
CA THR A 320 29.17 -11.54 28.05
C THR A 320 28.30 -12.71 28.52
N ILE A 321 27.24 -12.98 27.78
CA ILE A 321 26.30 -14.08 27.99
C ILE A 321 26.83 -15.37 27.36
N GLU A 322 27.34 -15.29 26.13
CA GLU A 322 27.78 -16.47 25.38
C GLU A 322 29.02 -16.17 24.55
N LYS A 323 29.87 -17.18 24.33
CA LYS A 323 30.99 -17.14 23.39
C LYS A 323 31.11 -18.46 22.65
N PHE A 324 31.21 -18.41 21.34
CA PHE A 324 31.30 -19.60 20.50
C PHE A 324 32.02 -19.29 19.18
N GLU A 325 32.37 -20.35 18.48
CA GLU A 325 32.96 -20.30 17.14
C GLU A 325 31.87 -20.48 16.08
N ALA A 326 31.85 -19.63 15.05
CA ALA A 326 30.87 -19.69 13.97
C ALA A 326 31.48 -19.38 12.60
N VAL A 327 30.84 -19.88 11.55
CA VAL A 327 31.19 -19.56 10.15
C VAL A 327 30.50 -18.25 9.73
N LYS A 328 30.72 -17.82 8.47
CA LYS A 328 30.21 -16.54 7.95
C LYS A 328 28.70 -16.34 8.15
N ASP A 329 27.89 -17.36 7.84
CA ASP A 329 26.44 -17.34 7.95
C ASP A 329 26.00 -18.47 8.89
N PHE A 330 25.30 -18.13 9.97
CA PHE A 330 24.86 -19.09 10.97
C PHE A 330 23.57 -18.67 11.68
N GLU A 331 22.86 -19.63 12.26
CA GLU A 331 21.76 -19.34 13.18
C GLU A 331 22.27 -19.35 14.62
N TRP A 332 22.08 -18.24 15.33
CA TRP A 332 22.22 -18.23 16.78
C TRP A 332 20.90 -18.64 17.42
N VAL A 333 20.99 -19.67 18.26
CA VAL A 333 19.89 -20.18 19.08
C VAL A 333 20.23 -19.84 20.52
N PRO A 334 19.55 -18.87 21.14
CA PRO A 334 19.84 -18.46 22.50
C PRO A 334 19.66 -19.59 23.50
N GLU A 335 20.49 -19.61 24.55
CA GLU A 335 20.35 -20.59 25.63
C GLU A 335 18.96 -20.53 26.27
N SER A 336 18.47 -21.70 26.70
CA SER A 336 17.18 -21.81 27.39
C SER A 336 17.14 -20.95 28.64
N GLY A 337 16.33 -19.89 28.62
CA GLY A 337 16.14 -18.99 29.77
C GLY A 337 16.53 -17.55 29.51
N LEU A 338 17.12 -17.23 28.34
CA LEU A 338 17.43 -15.85 27.98
C LEU A 338 16.16 -14.98 27.90
N SER A 339 16.19 -13.80 28.51
CA SER A 339 15.08 -12.84 28.54
C SER A 339 14.96 -12.09 27.21
N SER A 340 13.76 -11.71 26.79
CA SER A 340 13.59 -10.73 25.71
C SER A 340 14.30 -9.42 26.07
N GLY A 341 15.00 -8.80 25.12
CA GLY A 341 15.77 -7.59 25.36
C GLY A 341 16.78 -7.28 24.26
N VAL A 342 17.58 -6.25 24.50
CA VAL A 342 18.66 -5.84 23.57
C VAL A 342 19.96 -6.55 23.95
N TYR A 343 20.59 -7.17 22.96
CA TYR A 343 21.88 -7.84 23.07
C TYR A 343 22.86 -7.29 22.03
N PHE A 344 24.14 -7.54 22.23
CA PHE A 344 25.21 -7.10 21.35
C PHE A 344 25.98 -8.32 20.86
N ILE A 345 25.98 -8.54 19.54
CA ILE A 345 26.84 -9.52 18.89
C ILE A 345 28.18 -8.83 18.61
N ARG A 346 29.28 -9.45 19.02
CA ARG A 346 30.63 -8.93 18.84
C ARG A 346 31.51 -9.97 18.17
N VAL A 347 32.31 -9.52 17.20
CA VAL A 347 33.29 -10.37 16.50
C VAL A 347 34.61 -9.63 16.45
N ASN A 348 35.69 -10.30 16.85
CA ASN A 348 37.04 -9.76 16.79
C ASN A 348 37.91 -10.63 15.86
N THR A 349 38.62 -9.98 14.94
CA THR A 349 39.55 -10.63 14.02
C THR A 349 40.85 -9.83 13.91
N VAL A 350 41.79 -10.36 13.14
CA VAL A 350 43.04 -9.66 12.81
C VAL A 350 42.82 -8.39 11.98
N LEU A 351 41.67 -8.25 11.31
CA LEU A 351 41.30 -7.07 10.52
C LEU A 351 40.55 -6.00 11.34
N GLY A 352 40.12 -6.33 12.57
CA GLY A 352 39.40 -5.39 13.43
C GLY A 352 38.30 -6.04 14.27
N ALA A 353 37.48 -5.20 14.89
CA ALA A 353 36.38 -5.59 15.76
C ALA A 353 35.06 -5.01 15.24
N ALA A 354 33.98 -5.79 15.27
CA ALA A 354 32.62 -5.36 14.97
C ALA A 354 31.69 -5.63 16.15
N SER A 355 30.68 -4.77 16.30
CA SER A 355 29.62 -4.92 17.30
C SER A 355 28.29 -4.49 16.70
N LYS A 356 27.25 -5.31 16.84
CA LYS A 356 25.89 -5.02 16.35
C LYS A 356 24.85 -5.22 17.47
N PRO A 357 24.01 -4.22 17.78
CA PRO A 357 22.87 -4.41 18.65
C PRO A 357 21.79 -5.24 17.94
N VAL A 358 21.15 -6.15 18.67
CA VAL A 358 20.03 -6.96 18.22
C VAL A 358 18.93 -6.98 19.26
N ILE A 359 17.69 -7.01 18.81
CA ILE A 359 16.53 -7.23 19.67
C ILE A 359 16.24 -8.72 19.62
N TYR A 360 16.32 -9.38 20.77
CA TYR A 360 15.88 -10.75 20.95
C TYR A 360 14.50 -10.73 21.60
N LEU A 361 13.55 -11.44 20.99
CA LEU A 361 12.20 -11.65 21.51
C LEU A 361 12.03 -13.15 21.72
N LYS A 362 11.79 -13.55 22.96
CA LYS A 362 11.60 -14.95 23.37
C LYS A 362 10.30 -15.53 22.84
#